data_AF-A0A957MBB3-F1
#
_entry.id   AF-A0A957MBB3-F1
#
_cell.length_a   1.000
_cell.length_b   1.000
_cell.length_c   1.000
_cell.angle_alpha   90.00
_cell.angle_beta   90.00
_cell.angle_gamma   90.00
#
_symmetry.space_group_name_H-M   'P 1'
#
loop_
_entity.id
_entity.type
_entity.pdbx_description
1 polymer ?
#
loop_
_entity_poly.entity_id
_entity_poly.type
_entity_poly.pdbx_seq_one_letter_code
_entity_poly.pdbx_strand_id
1 'polypeptide(L)'
;VNVLTHCNAGWLAFVDYGTATAPIYAAHDRGIPVHVWVDETRPRNQGARLTAWELGQHGVPHTVIVDNVGGHLMQHGLVDLVITGTDRTTYTGDVANKIG
;
A
#
# COMPACT_ATOMS: atom_id res chain seq x y z
N VAL A 1 -8.53 -10.30 4.62
CA VAL A 1 -8.42 -8.85 4.82
C VAL A 1 -7.84 -8.25 3.55
N ASN A 2 -8.59 -7.38 2.89
CA ASN A 2 -8.21 -6.71 1.67
C ASN A 2 -7.75 -5.29 1.98
N VAL A 3 -6.48 -5.01 1.73
CA VAL A 3 -5.82 -3.74 2.06
C VAL A 3 -5.63 -2.93 0.78
N LEU A 4 -5.99 -1.65 0.78
CA LEU A 4 -5.59 -0.71 -0.27
C LEU A 4 -4.38 0.12 0.20
N THR A 5 -3.36 0.22 -0.64
CA THR A 5 -2.17 1.06 -0.38
C THR A 5 -1.85 1.94 -1.58
N HIS A 6 -1.22 3.08 -1.30
CA HIS A 6 -0.84 4.08 -2.29
C HIS A 6 0.64 4.45 -2.17
N CYS A 7 1.31 4.73 -3.29
CA CYS A 7 2.76 4.94 -3.39
C CYS A 7 3.59 3.68 -3.01
N ASN A 8 4.86 3.89 -2.65
CA ASN A 8 5.70 2.90 -1.99
C ASN A 8 6.16 3.43 -0.63
N ALA A 9 5.74 2.73 0.43
CA ALA A 9 6.16 2.97 1.81
C ALA A 9 6.71 1.67 2.43
N GLY A 10 7.28 0.81 1.58
CA GLY A 10 7.94 -0.44 1.97
C GLY A 10 9.45 -0.33 2.10
N TRP A 11 10.16 -1.46 2.06
CA TRP A 11 11.58 -1.50 2.39
C TRP A 11 12.44 -0.70 1.41
N LEU A 12 12.03 -0.47 0.15
CA LEU A 12 12.83 0.36 -0.78
C LEU A 12 12.71 1.85 -0.46
N ALA A 13 11.73 2.25 0.35
CA ALA A 13 11.59 3.62 0.85
C ALA A 13 12.27 3.84 2.21
N PHE A 14 12.73 2.77 2.87
CA PHE A 14 13.35 2.78 4.20
C PHE A 14 14.65 1.96 4.20
N VAL A 15 15.21 1.67 5.37
CA VAL A 15 16.42 0.83 5.49
C VAL A 15 16.10 -0.66 5.39
N ASP A 16 14.92 -1.07 5.85
CA ASP A 16 14.38 -2.44 5.86
C ASP A 16 12.84 -2.37 5.88
N TYR A 17 12.11 -3.46 6.21
CA TYR A 17 10.66 -3.70 6.43
C TYR A 17 9.62 -2.66 5.96
N GLY A 18 9.83 -1.38 6.19
CA GLY A 18 9.03 -0.26 5.71
C GLY A 18 8.20 0.36 6.82
N THR A 19 7.12 1.02 6.42
CA THR A 19 6.12 1.58 7.34
C THR A 19 4.75 0.98 7.04
N ALA A 20 4.08 1.44 5.98
CA ALA A 20 2.72 0.98 5.66
C ALA A 20 2.66 -0.50 5.27
N THR A 21 3.69 -1.04 4.61
CA THR A 21 3.75 -2.45 4.22
C THR A 21 4.33 -3.36 5.31
N ALA A 22 5.04 -2.83 6.31
CA ALA A 22 5.58 -3.61 7.42
C ALA A 22 4.51 -4.46 8.16
N PRO A 23 3.35 -3.92 8.57
CA PRO A 23 2.30 -4.73 9.19
C PRO A 23 1.66 -5.72 8.21
N ILE A 24 1.69 -5.45 6.90
CA ILE A 24 1.20 -6.37 5.85
C ILE A 24 2.11 -7.60 5.80
N TYR A 25 3.43 -7.41 5.75
CA TYR A 25 4.41 -8.50 5.79
C TYR A 25 4.25 -9.32 7.08
N ALA A 26 4.19 -8.65 8.23
CA ALA A 26 4.02 -9.32 9.52
C ALA A 26 2.71 -10.12 9.61
N ALA A 27 1.62 -9.62 9.01
CA ALA A 27 0.34 -10.33 8.96
C ALA A 27 0.42 -11.57 8.04
N HIS A 28 1.01 -11.41 6.86
CA HIS A 28 1.24 -12.49 5.91
C HIS A 28 2.07 -13.62 6.53
N ASP A 29 3.17 -13.28 7.21
CA ASP A 29 4.07 -14.26 7.84
C ASP A 29 3.43 -15.02 9.01
N ARG A 30 2.39 -14.42 9.61
CA ARG A 30 1.55 -15.08 10.63
C ARG A 30 0.44 -15.94 10.01
N GLY A 31 0.37 -16.06 8.68
CA GLY A 31 -0.64 -16.82 7.97
C GLY A 31 -2.02 -16.15 7.96
N ILE A 32 -2.11 -14.84 8.27
CA ILE A 32 -3.36 -14.11 8.11
C ILE A 32 -3.62 -13.97 6.61
N PRO A 33 -4.83 -14.32 6.11
CA PRO A 33 -5.15 -14.16 4.70
C PRO A 33 -5.32 -12.68 4.34
N VAL A 34 -4.20 -12.06 3.96
CA VAL A 34 -4.13 -10.68 3.47
C VAL A 34 -3.94 -10.67 1.94
N HIS A 35 -4.70 -9.80 1.28
CA HIS A 35 -4.50 -9.41 -0.12
C HIS A 35 -4.35 -7.89 -0.19
N VAL A 36 -3.50 -7.40 -1.10
CA VAL A 36 -3.22 -5.97 -1.27
C VAL A 36 -3.65 -5.48 -2.65
N TRP A 37 -4.56 -4.51 -2.68
CA TRP A 37 -4.79 -3.63 -3.81
C TRP A 37 -3.70 -2.55 -3.84
N VAL A 38 -2.94 -2.49 -4.93
CA VAL A 38 -1.82 -1.55 -5.08
C VAL A 38 -2.16 -0.54 -6.17
N ASP A 39 -2.40 0.71 -5.78
CA ASP A 39 -2.56 1.79 -6.74
C ASP A 39 -1.26 1.97 -7.54
N GLU A 40 -1.34 2.10 -8.87
CA GLU A 40 -0.15 2.24 -9.71
C GLU A 40 0.71 3.46 -9.31
N THR A 41 0.07 4.52 -8.81
CA THR A 41 0.63 5.76 -8.29
C THR A 41 1.29 6.62 -9.39
N ARG A 42 0.48 7.20 -10.28
CA ARG A 42 0.99 8.13 -11.31
C ARG A 42 1.57 9.41 -10.68
N PRO A 43 2.51 10.10 -11.36
CA PRO A 43 3.09 9.77 -12.66
C PRO A 43 4.35 8.88 -12.60
N ARG A 44 4.89 8.62 -11.40
CA ARG A 44 6.18 7.91 -11.24
C ARG A 44 6.03 6.39 -11.13
N ASN A 45 4.80 5.91 -10.94
CA ASN A 45 4.40 4.52 -10.90
C ASN A 45 5.06 3.76 -9.73
N GLN A 46 5.14 4.37 -8.55
CA GLN A 46 5.80 3.75 -7.40
C GLN A 46 5.09 2.47 -6.97
N GLY A 47 3.76 2.46 -6.92
CA GLY A 47 3.03 1.25 -6.54
C GLY A 47 3.24 0.12 -7.54
N ALA A 48 3.07 0.39 -8.83
CA ALA A 48 3.24 -0.62 -9.87
C ALA A 48 4.69 -1.13 -10.02
N ARG A 49 5.70 -0.28 -9.78
CA ARG A 49 7.11 -0.64 -10.02
C ARG A 49 7.87 -1.08 -8.78
N LEU A 50 7.51 -0.54 -7.61
CA LEU A 50 8.24 -0.77 -6.36
C LEU A 50 7.38 -1.62 -5.42
N THR A 51 6.21 -1.13 -4.99
CA THR A 51 5.37 -1.84 -4.02
C THR A 51 4.98 -3.23 -4.49
N ALA A 52 4.49 -3.36 -5.72
CA ALA A 52 4.15 -4.66 -6.31
C ALA A 52 5.36 -5.59 -6.42
N TRP A 53 6.54 -5.05 -6.73
CA TRP A 53 7.77 -5.82 -6.78
C TRP A 53 8.15 -6.34 -5.38
N GLU A 54 8.15 -5.49 -4.36
CA GLU A 54 8.49 -5.87 -2.98
C GLU A 54 7.50 -6.90 -2.41
N LEU A 55 6.20 -6.70 -2.60
CA LEU A 55 5.16 -7.66 -2.21
C LEU A 55 5.35 -8.99 -2.93
N GLY A 56 5.67 -8.97 -4.22
CA GLY A 56 5.97 -10.16 -5.01
C GLY A 56 7.21 -10.90 -4.54
N GLN A 57 8.29 -10.19 -4.17
CA GLN A 57 9.49 -10.81 -3.59
C GLN A 57 9.20 -11.48 -2.24
N HIS A 58 8.34 -10.88 -1.42
CA HIS A 58 7.93 -11.43 -0.12
C HIS A 58 6.86 -12.53 -0.23
N GLY A 59 6.23 -12.69 -1.39
CA GLY A 59 5.15 -13.66 -1.62
C GLY A 59 3.75 -13.21 -1.19
N VAL A 60 3.57 -11.92 -0.86
CA VAL A 60 2.26 -11.38 -0.46
C VAL A 60 1.33 -11.30 -1.68
N PRO A 61 0.12 -11.90 -1.63
CA PRO A 61 -0.87 -11.77 -2.69
C PRO A 61 -1.27 -10.31 -2.93
N HIS A 62 -1.16 -9.85 -4.17
CA HIS A 62 -1.47 -8.46 -4.50
C HIS A 62 -2.00 -8.31 -5.93
N THR A 63 -2.64 -7.18 -6.20
CA THR A 63 -3.14 -6.82 -7.53
C THR A 63 -2.92 -5.33 -7.76
N VAL A 64 -2.22 -5.01 -8.84
CA VAL A 64 -2.01 -3.62 -9.27
C VAL A 64 -3.27 -3.10 -9.95
N ILE A 65 -3.71 -1.91 -9.56
CA ILE A 65 -4.86 -1.22 -10.13
C ILE A 65 -4.47 0.18 -10.58
N VAL A 66 -5.23 0.74 -11.52
CA VAL A 66 -5.11 2.15 -11.87
C VAL A 66 -5.67 3.03 -10.74
N ASP A 67 -5.12 4.22 -10.54
CA ASP A 67 -5.41 5.07 -9.36
C ASP A 67 -6.92 5.39 -9.19
N ASN A 68 -7.69 5.44 -10.28
CA ASN A 68 -9.13 5.73 -10.22
C ASN A 68 -10.01 4.53 -9.82
N VAL A 69 -9.47 3.31 -9.75
CA VAL A 69 -10.22 2.10 -9.40
C VAL A 69 -10.36 1.93 -7.88
N GLY A 70 -9.44 2.49 -7.08
CA GLY A 70 -9.51 2.40 -5.61
C GLY A 70 -10.86 2.85 -5.05
N GLY A 71 -11.36 4.00 -5.51
CA GLY A 71 -12.70 4.51 -5.15
C GLY A 71 -13.84 3.56 -5.51
N HIS A 72 -13.77 2.92 -6.69
CA HIS A 72 -14.77 1.97 -7.15
C HIS A 72 -14.76 0.69 -6.29
N LEU A 73 -13.58 0.16 -5.95
CA LEU A 73 -13.45 -1.02 -5.07
C LEU A 73 -14.00 -0.73 -3.66
N MET A 74 -13.70 0.45 -3.12
CA MET A 74 -14.22 0.90 -1.82
C MET A 74 -15.76 1.00 -1.84
N GLN A 75 -16.35 1.58 -2.89
CA GLN A 75 -17.80 1.66 -3.05
C GLN A 75 -18.49 0.28 -3.04
N HIS A 76 -17.81 -0.74 -3.57
CA HIS A 76 -18.29 -2.12 -3.61
C HIS A 76 -17.93 -2.95 -2.36
N GLY A 77 -17.33 -2.35 -1.34
CA GLY A 77 -16.97 -3.04 -0.10
C GLY A 77 -15.86 -4.08 -0.27
N LEU A 78 -15.02 -3.93 -1.30
CA LEU A 78 -13.91 -4.85 -1.59
C LEU A 78 -12.60 -4.48 -0.87
N VAL A 79 -12.59 -3.34 -0.16
CA VAL A 79 -11.47 -2.84 0.64
C VAL A 79 -11.90 -2.80 2.10
N ASP A 80 -11.20 -3.53 2.95
CA ASP A 80 -11.47 -3.56 4.40
C ASP A 80 -10.76 -2.41 5.13
N LEU A 81 -9.57 -2.03 4.65
CA LEU A 81 -8.79 -0.93 5.21
C LEU A 81 -7.89 -0.27 4.17
N VAL A 82 -7.62 1.02 4.38
CA VAL A 82 -6.60 1.77 3.63
C VAL A 82 -5.44 2.03 4.57
N ILE A 83 -4.22 1.71 4.16
CA ILE A 83 -3.00 2.04 4.89
C ILE A 83 -1.99 2.69 3.95
N THR A 84 -1.44 3.81 4.37
CA THR A 84 -0.50 4.60 3.57
C THR A 84 0.67 5.06 4.44
N GLY A 85 1.75 5.48 3.79
CA GLY A 85 2.84 6.18 4.45
C GLY A 85 2.51 7.65 4.74
N THR A 86 3.50 8.37 5.27
CA THR A 86 3.46 9.82 5.44
C THR A 86 4.82 10.42 5.09
N ASP A 87 4.81 11.55 4.38
CA ASP A 87 6.01 12.37 4.16
C ASP A 87 6.14 13.42 5.28
N ARG A 88 5.02 13.99 5.73
CA ARG A 88 4.95 14.92 6.86
C ARG A 88 3.59 14.87 7.54
N THR A 89 3.59 14.76 8.86
CA THR A 89 2.38 14.86 9.69
C THR A 89 2.51 16.05 10.63
N THR A 90 1.50 16.92 10.69
CA THR A 90 1.46 18.06 11.62
C THR A 90 1.05 17.60 13.02
N TYR A 91 1.24 18.45 14.04
CA TYR A 91 0.79 18.14 15.40
C TYR A 91 -0.75 18.02 15.51
N THR A 92 -1.49 18.60 14.57
CA THR A 92 -2.95 18.51 14.46
C THR A 92 -3.43 17.25 13.74
N GLY A 93 -2.51 16.49 13.13
CA GLY A 93 -2.84 15.26 12.40
C GLY A 93 -3.09 15.45 10.90
N ASP A 94 -2.76 16.61 10.33
CA ASP A 94 -2.79 16.81 8.88
C ASP A 94 -1.62 16.06 8.25
N VAL A 95 -1.92 15.20 7.28
CA VAL A 95 -0.94 14.32 6.64
C VAL A 95 -0.69 14.79 5.21
N ALA A 96 0.54 15.23 4.94
CA ALA A 96 1.06 15.32 3.59
C ALA A 96 1.68 13.98 3.20
N ASN A 97 1.24 13.44 2.07
CA ASN A 97 1.76 12.22 1.47
C ASN A 97 1.73 12.36 -0.07
N LYS A 98 2.04 11.29 -0.80
CA LYS A 98 1.93 11.23 -2.26
C LYS A 98 0.57 11.75 -2.75
N ILE A 99 0.59 12.44 -3.89
CA ILE A 99 -0.62 12.83 -4.62
C ILE A 99 -1.45 11.58 -4.97
N GLY A 100 -2.73 11.59 -4.59
CA GLY A 100 -3.63 10.44 -4.70
C GLY A 100 -4.54 10.36 -3.50
#